data_AF-R9KYP6-F1
#
_entry.id   AF-R9KYP6-F1
#
_cell.length_a   1.000
_cell.length_b   1.000
_cell.length_c   1.000
_cell.angle_alpha   90.00
_cell.angle_beta   90.00
_cell.angle_gamma   90.00
#
_symmetry.space_group_name_H-M   'P 1'
#
loop_
_entity.id
_entity.type
_entity.pdbx_description
1 polymer ?
#
loop_
_entity_poly.entity_id
_entity_poly.type
_entity_poly.pdbx_seq_one_letter_code
_entity_poly.pdbx_strand_id
1 'polypeptide(L)' 'MSQDELAVMDGGKCILQLRGVRPFLSDKYDITRHPNFQYTADADDKNAFDIEAFLFTRLKPKPNEVYDVFEVDVDTEGE' A
#
# COMPACT_ATOMS: atom_id res chain seq x y z
N MET A 1 -8.38 -21.40 -22.32
CA MET A 1 -7.62 -20.91 -21.17
C MET A 1 -7.92 -21.81 -20.01
N SER A 2 -6.95 -22.63 -19.61
CA SER A 2 -7.06 -23.50 -18.43
C SER A 2 -6.71 -22.70 -17.16
N GLN A 3 -7.01 -23.27 -15.99
CA GLN A 3 -6.64 -22.67 -14.71
C GLN A 3 -5.11 -22.54 -14.55
N ASP A 4 -4.37 -23.52 -15.07
CA ASP A 4 -2.89 -23.50 -15.06
C ASP A 4 -2.34 -22.39 -15.97
N GLU A 5 -2.94 -22.17 -17.14
CA GLU A 5 -2.56 -21.09 -18.05
C GLU A 5 -2.84 -19.69 -17.44
N LEU A 6 -3.86 -19.57 -16.60
CA LEU A 6 -4.16 -18.34 -15.84
C LEU A 6 -3.15 -18.10 -14.71
N ALA A 7 -2.71 -19.15 -14.03
CA ALA A 7 -1.76 -19.06 -12.92
C ALA A 7 -0.33 -18.68 -13.38
N VAL A 8 0.02 -19.02 -14.62
CA VAL A 8 1.34 -18.73 -15.24
C VAL A 8 1.28 -17.52 -16.17
N MET A 9 0.15 -16.79 -16.19
CA MET A 9 0.00 -15.62 -17.06
C MET A 9 0.99 -14.51 -16.65
N ASP A 10 1.60 -13.87 -17.65
CA ASP A 10 2.52 -12.77 -17.44
C ASP A 10 1.87 -11.65 -16.61
N GLY A 11 2.59 -11.18 -15.58
CA GLY A 11 2.13 -10.14 -14.67
C GLY A 11 1.84 -8.82 -15.37
N GLY A 12 2.36 -8.60 -16.58
CA GLY A 12 2.06 -7.45 -17.45
C GLY A 12 0.77 -7.59 -18.27
N LYS A 13 0.08 -8.73 -18.26
CA LYS A 13 -1.11 -8.99 -19.09
C LYS A 13 -2.37 -9.19 -18.27
N CYS A 14 -3.52 -8.92 -18.88
CA CYS A 14 -4.84 -9.12 -18.30
C CYS A 14 -5.84 -9.66 -19.31
N ILE A 15 -6.91 -10.26 -18.82
CA ILE A 15 -8.07 -10.64 -19.64
C ILE A 15 -9.08 -9.51 -19.56
N LEU A 16 -9.34 -8.86 -20.68
CA LEU A 16 -10.29 -7.75 -20.76
C LEU A 16 -11.63 -8.24 -21.31
N GLN A 17 -12.70 -7.96 -20.59
CA GLN A 17 -14.07 -8.26 -21.00
C GLN A 17 -14.85 -6.98 -21.25
N LEU A 18 -15.23 -6.75 -22.52
CA LEU A 18 -16.09 -5.64 -22.93
C LEU A 18 -17.48 -6.17 -23.31
N ARG A 19 -18.53 -5.38 -23.05
CA ARG A 19 -19.89 -5.78 -23.45
C ARG A 19 -19.97 -5.97 -24.97
N GLY A 20 -20.51 -7.11 -25.39
CA GLY A 20 -20.69 -7.44 -26.80
C GLY A 20 -19.46 -8.03 -27.50
N VAL A 21 -18.33 -8.18 -26.80
CA VAL A 21 -17.11 -8.78 -27.37
C VAL A 21 -16.68 -9.97 -26.51
N ARG A 22 -16.09 -10.99 -27.15
CA ARG A 22 -15.48 -12.12 -26.44
C ARG A 22 -14.29 -11.62 -25.62
N PRO A 23 -14.09 -12.08 -24.37
CA PRO A 23 -12.90 -11.74 -23.60
C PRO A 23 -11.63 -12.04 -24.38
N PHE A 24 -10.65 -11.15 -24.30
CA PHE A 24 -9.39 -11.26 -25.02
C PHE A 24 -8.21 -10.85 -24.12
N LEU A 25 -7.02 -11.25 -24.53
CA LEU A 25 -5.78 -10.90 -23.84
C LEU A 25 -5.40 -9.46 -24.19
N SER A 26 -5.16 -8.64 -23.18
CA SER A 26 -4.71 -7.26 -23.32
C SER A 26 -3.48 -7.04 -22.44
N ASP A 27 -2.62 -6.11 -22.83
CA ASP A 27 -1.55 -5.63 -21.96
C ASP A 27 -2.14 -4.70 -20.89
N LYS A 28 -1.56 -4.74 -19.69
CA LYS A 28 -1.91 -3.84 -18.58
C LYS A 28 -1.47 -2.42 -18.93
N TYR A 29 -2.16 -1.46 -18.33
CA TYR A 29 -1.78 -0.06 -18.45
C TYR A 29 -0.41 0.18 -17.80
N ASP A 30 0.48 0.85 -18.51
CA ASP A 30 1.79 1.25 -18.01
C ASP A 30 1.65 2.42 -17.02
N ILE A 31 1.85 2.12 -15.73
CA ILE A 31 1.68 3.07 -14.63
C ILE A 31 2.61 4.28 -14.74
N THR A 32 3.77 4.14 -15.40
CA THR A 32 4.76 5.22 -15.55
C THR A 32 4.24 6.36 -16.42
N ARG A 33 3.23 6.08 -17.24
CA ARG A 33 2.58 7.05 -18.14
C ARG A 33 1.46 7.83 -17.48
N HIS A 34 1.09 7.47 -16.24
CA HIS A 34 0.03 8.15 -15.52
C HIS A 34 0.49 9.55 -15.06
N PRO A 35 -0.31 10.62 -15.22
CA PRO A 35 0.08 11.98 -14.83
C PRO A 35 0.49 12.13 -13.36
N ASN A 36 -0.08 11.30 -12.49
CA ASN A 36 0.18 11.31 -11.05
C ASN A 36 1.21 10.26 -10.62
N PHE A 37 1.89 9.58 -11.55
CA PHE A 37 2.87 8.55 -11.21
C PHE A 37 3.98 9.08 -10.29
N GLN A 38 4.39 10.33 -10.48
CA GLN A 38 5.40 11.03 -9.67
C GLN A 38 5.11 11.10 -8.15
N TYR A 39 3.87 10.86 -7.72
CA TYR A 39 3.49 10.85 -6.30
C TYR A 39 3.46 9.45 -5.70
N THR A 40 3.86 8.43 -6.46
CA THR A 40 3.85 7.02 -6.04
C THR A 40 5.23 6.66 -5.48
N ALA A 41 5.29 5.69 -4.57
CA ALA A 41 6.54 5.12 -4.08
C ALA A 41 7.39 4.52 -5.22
N ASP A 42 6.74 3.96 -6.25
CA ASP A 42 7.40 3.43 -7.45
C ASP A 42 8.18 4.49 -8.26
N ALA A 43 7.87 5.79 -8.08
CA ALA A 43 8.56 6.89 -8.76
C ALA A 43 9.67 7.54 -7.92
N ASP A 44 9.46 7.65 -6.60
CA ASP A 44 10.45 8.14 -5.63
C ASP A 44 10.16 7.47 -4.27
N ASP A 45 11.17 6.83 -3.69
CA ASP A 45 11.10 6.16 -2.38
C ASP A 45 10.64 7.11 -1.26
N LYS A 46 10.82 8.43 -1.43
CA LYS A 46 10.33 9.44 -0.46
C LYS A 46 8.82 9.53 -0.37
N ASN A 47 8.10 9.08 -1.40
CA ASN A 47 6.64 9.01 -1.39
C ASN A 47 6.13 7.74 -0.68
N ALA A 48 7.02 6.83 -0.28
CA ALA A 48 6.64 5.66 0.48
C ALA A 48 6.09 6.06 1.85
N PHE A 49 4.97 5.44 2.22
CA PHE A 49 4.36 5.69 3.51
C PHE A 49 5.13 4.94 4.61
N ASP A 50 5.75 5.70 5.51
CA ASP A 50 6.45 5.17 6.67
C ASP A 50 5.47 4.98 7.84
N ILE A 51 5.11 3.72 8.09
CA ILE A 51 4.18 3.33 9.15
C ILE A 51 4.81 3.54 10.53
N GLU A 52 6.12 3.31 10.68
CA GLU A 52 6.81 3.44 11.97
C GLU A 52 6.89 4.91 12.39
N ALA A 53 7.22 5.79 11.46
CA ALA A 53 7.20 7.24 11.70
C ALA A 53 5.79 7.76 12.01
N PHE A 54 4.75 7.19 11.37
CA PHE A 54 3.36 7.55 11.65
C PHE A 54 2.90 7.11 13.05
N LEU A 55 3.32 5.93 13.50
CA LEU A 55 2.97 5.40 14.82
C LEU A 55 3.84 6.00 15.96
N PHE A 56 5.06 6.47 15.65
CA PHE A 56 5.97 7.10 16.61
C PHE A 56 5.63 8.57 16.89
N THR A 57 4.35 8.94 16.94
CA THR A 57 3.95 10.25 17.44
C THR A 57 4.11 10.30 18.96
N ARG A 58 5.34 10.55 19.43
CA ARG A 58 5.57 11.04 20.79
C ARG A 58 4.72 12.29 20.96
N LEU A 59 3.80 12.25 21.93
CA LEU A 59 3.00 13.41 22.32
C LEU A 59 3.97 14.57 22.60
N LYS A 60 3.84 15.70 21.89
CA LYS A 60 4.62 16.92 22.17
C LYS A 60 3.78 17.81 23.07
N PRO A 61 3.93 17.73 24.41
CA PRO A 61 3.15 18.55 25.31
C PRO A 61 3.45 20.04 25.10
N LYS A 62 2.41 20.87 25.12
CA LYS A 62 2.59 22.33 25.16
C LYS A 62 3.01 22.76 26.57
N PRO A 63 3.72 23.90 26.74
CA PRO A 63 4.28 24.31 28.04
C PRO A 63 3.26 24.47 29.19
N ASN A 64 1.99 24.72 28.88
CA ASN A 64 0.91 24.93 29.85
C ASN A 64 -0.11 23.78 29.90
N GLU A 65 0.17 22.66 29.24
CA GLU A 65 -0.77 21.54 29.17
C GLU A 65 -0.56 20.62 30.37
N VAL A 66 -1.62 20.40 31.15
CA VAL A 66 -1.59 19.45 32.26
C VAL A 66 -1.94 18.07 31.70
N TYR A 67 -1.08 17.08 31.93
CA TYR A 67 -1.26 15.72 31.45
C TYR A 67 -0.98 14.72 32.56
N ASP A 68 -1.82 13.69 32.63
CA ASP A 68 -1.66 12.58 33.57
C ASP A 68 -0.68 11.56 32.98
N VAL A 69 0.37 11.24 33.73
CA VAL A 69 1.37 10.23 33.36
C VAL A 69 0.98 8.92 34.01
N PHE A 70 0.70 7.91 33.20
CA PHE A 70 0.47 6.54 33.67
C PHE A 70 1.69 5.70 33.33
N GLU A 71 2.35 5.17 34.36
CA GLU A 71 3.34 4.11 34.19
C GLU A 71 2.59 2.80 34.01
N VAL A 72 2.77 2.17 32.85
CA VAL A 72 2.23 0.83 32.57
C VAL A 72 3.41 -0.12 32.63
N ASP A 73 3.49 -0.90 33.71
CA ASP A 73 4.40 -2.04 33.77
C ASP A 73 3.91 -3.09 32.77
N VAL A 74 4.63 -3.19 31.65
CA VAL A 74 4.39 -4.23 30.66
C VAL A 74 5.11 -5.49 31.14
N ASP A 75 4.58 -6.11 32.19
CA ASP A 75 4.96 -7.46 32.56
C ASP A 75 4.45 -8.39 31.45
N THR A 76 5.37 -8.77 30.57
CA THR A 76 5.22 -9.88 29.63
C THR A 76 4.96 -11.17 30.39
N GLU A 77 3.70 -11.45 30.71
CA GLU A 77 3.18 -12.79 30.95
C GLU A 77 1.92 -12.99 30.10
N GLY A 78 2.01 -13.87 29.10
CA GLY A 78 0.84 -14.33 28.35
C GLY A 78 1.14 -14.91 26.96
N GLU A 79 1.54 -16.19 26.95
CA GLU A 79 1.40 -17.25 25.91
C GLU A 79 1.78 -17.00 24.44
#